data_AF-A0A7V6PAQ1-F1
#
_entry.id   AF-A0A7V6PAQ1-F1
#
_cell.length_a   1.000
_cell.length_b   1.000
_cell.length_c   1.000
_cell.angle_alpha   90.00
_cell.angle_beta   90.00
_cell.angle_gamma   90.00
#
_symmetry.space_group_name_H-M   'P 1'
#
loop_
_entity.id
_entity.type
_entity.pdbx_description
1 polymer ?
#
loop_
_entity_poly.entity_id
_entity_poly.type
_entity_poly.pdbx_seq_one_letter_code
_entity_poly.pdbx_strand_id
1 'polypeptide(L)'
;MLEARIRNTSLRDKIITAEQAASLIQDGMVVGMSGFTRAGDAKAVPVAMAARAATDPFKITLITGASLGHDVDKLLTEAHVLSRRMPFQVDRTLRAAINRGEVMFIDQHLSETVEQLRSNQIGPIDYAVVEALAITESGG
;
A
#
# COMPACT_ATOMS: atom_id res chain seq x y z
N MET A 1 6.17 18.99 17.70
CA MET A 1 5.41 17.73 17.48
C MET A 1 6.01 16.88 16.37
N LEU A 2 6.28 17.41 15.17
CA LEU A 2 6.91 16.67 14.07
C LEU A 2 8.38 16.31 14.34
N GLU A 3 9.14 17.21 14.96
CA GLU A 3 10.56 17.00 15.29
C GLU A 3 10.80 15.85 16.29
N ALA A 4 9.82 15.56 17.15
CA ALA A 4 9.85 14.43 18.07
C ALA A 4 9.56 13.08 17.37
N ARG A 5 8.90 13.13 16.20
CA ARG A 5 8.55 11.98 15.37
C ARG A 5 9.58 11.73 14.29
N ILE A 6 10.20 12.77 13.72
CA ILE A 6 11.25 12.68 12.71
C ILE A 6 12.55 13.24 13.31
N ARG A 7 13.30 12.35 13.97
CA ARG A 7 14.49 12.71 14.76
C ARG A 7 15.75 12.79 13.91
N ASN A 8 15.79 12.11 12.78
CA ASN A 8 16.79 12.35 11.75
C ASN A 8 16.46 13.65 10.99
N THR A 9 17.33 14.65 11.12
CA THR A 9 17.12 15.98 10.54
C THR A 9 17.22 16.00 9.02
N SER A 10 18.04 15.13 8.41
CA SER A 10 18.23 15.04 6.95
C SER A 10 17.10 14.33 6.22
N LEU A 11 16.02 13.94 6.91
CA LEU A 11 14.81 13.40 6.29
C LEU A 11 13.64 14.40 6.34
N ARG A 12 13.82 15.55 7.00
CA ARG A 12 12.77 16.57 7.12
C ARG A 12 12.54 17.32 5.81
N ASP A 13 13.56 17.40 4.95
CA ASP A 13 13.47 17.91 3.59
C ASP A 13 12.66 17.00 2.64
N LYS A 14 12.44 15.74 3.03
CA LYS A 14 11.60 14.78 2.29
C LYS A 14 10.13 14.81 2.67
N ILE A 15 9.72 15.71 3.56
CA ILE A 15 8.31 15.84 3.92
C ILE A 15 7.53 16.42 2.74
N ILE A 16 6.60 15.64 2.22
CA ILE A 16 5.73 15.98 1.10
C ILE A 16 4.28 15.68 1.46
N THR A 17 3.33 16.22 0.68
CA THR A 17 1.90 15.93 0.88
C THR A 17 1.55 14.50 0.45
N ALA A 18 0.37 14.02 0.86
CA ALA A 18 -0.11 12.70 0.45
C ALA A 18 -0.33 12.61 -1.07
N GLU A 19 -0.76 13.70 -1.70
CA GLU A 19 -0.96 13.81 -3.15
C GLU A 19 0.38 13.75 -3.90
N GLN A 20 1.39 14.43 -3.39
CA GLN A 20 2.75 14.35 -3.92
C GLN A 20 3.36 12.96 -3.73
N ALA A 21 3.10 12.29 -2.61
CA ALA A 21 3.55 10.91 -2.41
C ALA A 21 2.81 9.92 -3.33
N ALA A 22 1.49 10.08 -3.48
CA ALA A 22 0.68 9.27 -4.39
C ALA A 22 1.13 9.45 -5.85
N SER A 23 1.56 10.66 -6.25
CA SER A 23 2.05 10.93 -7.60
C SER A 23 3.32 10.16 -7.97
N LEU A 24 4.07 9.65 -7.00
CA LEU A 24 5.24 8.81 -7.23
C LEU A 24 4.88 7.38 -7.67
N ILE A 25 3.69 6.91 -7.31
CA ILE A 25 3.19 5.58 -7.69
C ILE A 25 2.58 5.69 -9.08
N GLN A 26 3.01 4.85 -10.01
CA GLN A 26 2.61 4.90 -11.43
C GLN A 26 1.85 3.64 -11.84
N ASP A 27 1.22 3.68 -13.02
CA ASP A 27 0.54 2.52 -13.59
C ASP A 27 1.49 1.33 -13.76
N GLY A 28 0.99 0.13 -13.45
CA GLY A 28 1.74 -1.13 -13.53
C GLY A 28 2.66 -1.43 -12.35
N MET A 29 2.88 -0.50 -11.42
CA MET A 29 3.80 -0.71 -10.30
C MET A 29 3.30 -1.75 -9.28
N VAL A 30 4.26 -2.42 -8.63
CA VAL A 30 4.06 -3.25 -7.45
C VAL A 30 4.31 -2.41 -6.20
N VAL A 31 3.26 -2.25 -5.37
CA VAL A 31 3.31 -1.47 -4.15
C VAL A 31 3.21 -2.39 -2.94
N GLY A 32 4.23 -2.33 -2.08
CA GLY A 32 4.20 -2.91 -0.74
C GLY A 32 3.61 -1.93 0.26
N MET A 33 2.68 -2.35 1.09
CA MET A 33 2.02 -1.47 2.06
C MET A 33 1.93 -2.11 3.44
N SER A 34 2.22 -1.34 4.49
CA SER A 34 2.03 -1.79 5.86
C SER A 34 0.55 -2.01 6.15
N GLY A 35 0.26 -2.94 7.06
CA GLY A 35 -1.10 -3.27 7.47
C GLY A 35 -1.26 -4.76 7.76
N PHE A 36 -1.70 -5.06 8.97
CA PHE A 36 -1.97 -6.42 9.42
C PHE A 36 -3.18 -6.41 10.36
N THR A 37 -4.29 -7.01 9.94
CA THR A 37 -5.51 -7.12 10.76
C THR A 37 -6.02 -5.77 11.30
N ARG A 38 -6.05 -4.74 10.44
CA ARG A 38 -6.45 -3.34 10.76
C ARG A 38 -5.45 -2.53 11.60
N ALA A 39 -4.28 -3.08 11.93
CA ALA A 39 -3.24 -2.37 12.65
C ALA A 39 -2.08 -1.98 11.71
N GLY A 40 -1.55 -0.76 11.88
CA GLY A 40 -0.36 -0.30 11.16
C GLY A 40 -0.57 -0.03 9.66
N ASP A 41 -1.81 0.17 9.23
CA ASP A 41 -2.14 0.41 7.82
C ASP A 41 -1.79 1.82 7.37
N ALA A 42 -1.19 1.97 6.19
CA ALA A 42 -1.05 3.30 5.59
C ALA A 42 -2.43 3.85 5.21
N LYS A 43 -2.69 5.14 5.47
CA LYS A 43 -4.02 5.75 5.34
C LYS A 43 -4.06 6.89 4.32
N ALA A 44 -3.31 7.96 4.56
CA ALA A 44 -3.38 9.19 3.76
C ALA A 44 -2.97 8.99 2.28
N VAL A 45 -1.90 8.24 2.04
CA VAL A 45 -1.41 7.99 0.66
C VAL A 45 -2.40 7.17 -0.17
N PRO A 46 -2.97 6.04 0.31
CA PRO A 46 -4.04 5.34 -0.39
C PRO A 46 -5.28 6.19 -0.69
N VAL A 47 -5.64 7.10 0.21
CA VAL A 47 -6.75 8.05 -0.03
C VAL A 47 -6.44 8.97 -1.20
N ALA A 48 -5.24 9.54 -1.22
CA ALA A 48 -4.79 10.40 -2.31
C ALA A 48 -4.66 9.63 -3.64
N MET A 49 -4.22 8.36 -3.61
CA MET A 49 -4.19 7.48 -4.77
C MET A 49 -5.58 7.28 -5.39
N ALA A 50 -6.59 6.98 -4.56
CA ALA A 50 -7.96 6.79 -5.02
C ALA A 50 -8.56 8.08 -5.60
N ALA A 51 -8.30 9.22 -4.95
CA ALA A 51 -8.74 10.53 -5.46
C ALA A 51 -8.09 10.86 -6.83
N ARG A 52 -6.79 10.59 -6.99
CA ARG A 52 -6.08 10.78 -8.27
C ARG A 52 -6.67 9.93 -9.39
N ALA A 53 -7.00 8.67 -9.11
CA ALA A 53 -7.52 7.73 -10.11
C ALA A 53 -8.83 8.18 -10.75
N ALA A 54 -9.58 9.10 -10.12
CA ALA A 54 -10.79 9.69 -10.69
C ALA A 54 -10.52 10.56 -11.93
N THR A 55 -9.33 11.18 -12.03
CA THR A 55 -8.95 12.05 -13.16
C THR A 55 -7.82 11.47 -14.00
N ASP A 56 -6.95 10.66 -13.40
CA ASP A 56 -5.79 10.02 -14.03
C ASP A 56 -5.76 8.53 -13.64
N PRO A 57 -6.50 7.67 -14.36
CA PRO A 57 -6.65 6.26 -14.02
C PRO A 57 -5.33 5.50 -14.14
N PHE A 58 -5.04 4.67 -13.14
CA PHE A 58 -3.88 3.79 -13.09
C PHE A 58 -4.23 2.54 -12.28
N LYS A 59 -3.46 1.47 -12.45
CA LYS A 59 -3.59 0.23 -11.69
C LYS A 59 -2.26 -0.24 -11.13
N ILE A 60 -2.31 -0.84 -9.95
CA ILE A 60 -1.14 -1.41 -9.26
C ILE A 60 -1.37 -2.86 -8.86
N THR A 61 -0.28 -3.57 -8.57
CA THR A 61 -0.32 -4.77 -7.72
C THR A 61 -0.09 -4.34 -6.27
N LEU A 62 -1.01 -4.65 -5.37
CA LEU A 62 -0.90 -4.31 -3.95
C LEU A 62 -0.54 -5.55 -3.11
N ILE A 63 0.62 -5.48 -2.45
CA ILE A 63 1.13 -6.47 -1.50
C ILE A 63 1.07 -5.89 -0.09
N THR A 64 0.43 -6.58 0.84
CA THR A 64 0.34 -6.16 2.26
C THR A 64 0.87 -7.23 3.21
N GLY A 65 0.89 -6.95 4.50
CA GLY A 65 1.10 -7.98 5.51
C GLY A 65 -0.10 -8.93 5.59
N ALA A 66 -1.30 -8.38 5.82
CA ALA A 66 -2.57 -9.11 5.77
C ALA A 66 -3.73 -8.17 5.39
N SER A 67 -4.87 -8.21 6.09
CA SER A 67 -5.99 -7.32 5.83
C SER A 67 -5.74 -5.89 6.31
N LEU A 68 -6.26 -4.94 5.53
CA LEU A 68 -6.22 -3.51 5.86
C LEU A 68 -7.45 -3.10 6.69
N GLY A 69 -7.32 -1.96 7.37
CA GLY A 69 -8.41 -1.28 8.06
C GLY A 69 -8.91 -0.08 7.26
N HIS A 70 -9.72 0.75 7.94
CA HIS A 70 -10.10 2.10 7.50
C HIS A 70 -10.60 2.20 6.05
N ASP A 71 -11.30 1.17 5.57
CA ASP A 71 -11.85 1.08 4.21
C ASP A 71 -10.81 1.26 3.09
N VAL A 72 -9.50 1.05 3.33
CA VAL A 72 -8.45 1.26 2.31
C VAL A 72 -8.66 0.31 1.12
N ASP A 73 -8.89 -0.98 1.37
CA ASP A 73 -9.16 -1.96 0.31
C ASP A 73 -10.44 -1.60 -0.48
N LYS A 74 -11.48 -1.13 0.22
CA LYS A 74 -12.74 -0.66 -0.41
C LYS A 74 -12.47 0.54 -1.32
N LEU A 75 -11.81 1.57 -0.80
CA LEU A 75 -11.57 2.83 -1.49
C LEU A 75 -10.73 2.62 -2.76
N LEU A 76 -9.65 1.82 -2.68
CA LEU A 76 -8.83 1.50 -3.84
C LEU A 76 -9.59 0.64 -4.87
N THR A 77 -10.52 -0.21 -4.42
CA THR A 77 -11.38 -1.01 -5.31
C THR A 77 -12.40 -0.14 -6.04
N GLU A 78 -13.09 0.76 -5.32
CA GLU A 78 -14.08 1.69 -5.90
C GLU A 78 -13.44 2.65 -6.90
N ALA A 79 -12.18 3.02 -6.68
CA ALA A 79 -11.38 3.82 -7.59
C ALA A 79 -10.74 3.01 -8.74
N HIS A 80 -11.01 1.70 -8.83
CA HIS A 80 -10.45 0.78 -9.83
C HIS A 80 -8.91 0.72 -9.88
N VAL A 81 -8.23 1.02 -8.77
CA VAL A 81 -6.75 1.10 -8.66
C VAL A 81 -6.09 -0.27 -8.55
N LEU A 82 -6.83 -1.31 -8.14
CA LEU A 82 -6.26 -2.65 -7.93
C LEU A 82 -6.33 -3.47 -9.21
N SER A 83 -5.18 -3.82 -9.79
CA SER A 83 -5.08 -4.91 -10.78
C SER A 83 -4.96 -6.27 -10.10
N ARG A 84 -4.19 -6.32 -9.01
CA ARG A 84 -3.90 -7.53 -8.23
C ARG A 84 -3.73 -7.22 -6.76
N ARG A 85 -4.15 -8.13 -5.89
CA ARG A 85 -4.06 -8.02 -4.43
C ARG A 85 -3.54 -9.30 -3.78
N MET A 86 -2.65 -9.17 -2.79
CA MET A 86 -2.10 -10.28 -2.00
C MET A 86 -1.61 -9.80 -0.61
N PRO A 87 -1.47 -10.66 0.41
CA PRO A 87 -1.85 -12.08 0.46
C PRO A 87 -3.22 -12.31 1.15
N PHE A 88 -3.84 -11.28 1.74
CA PHE A 88 -5.08 -11.44 2.49
C PHE A 88 -5.92 -10.16 2.48
N GLN A 89 -7.24 -10.30 2.45
CA GLN A 89 -8.19 -9.20 2.51
C GLN A 89 -9.44 -9.57 3.31
N VAL A 90 -10.04 -8.58 3.98
CA VAL A 90 -11.33 -8.69 4.66
C VAL A 90 -12.15 -7.45 4.37
N ASP A 91 -12.42 -7.21 3.08
CA ASP A 91 -13.29 -6.13 2.64
C ASP A 91 -14.38 -6.67 1.70
N ARG A 92 -15.63 -6.23 1.89
CA ARG A 92 -16.76 -6.76 1.11
C ARG A 92 -16.73 -6.27 -0.34
N THR A 93 -16.32 -5.03 -0.56
CA THR A 93 -16.26 -4.41 -1.89
C THR A 93 -15.17 -5.07 -2.73
N LEU A 94 -13.96 -5.20 -2.16
CA LEU A 94 -12.85 -5.92 -2.78
C LEU A 94 -13.19 -7.39 -3.02
N ARG A 95 -13.75 -8.10 -2.04
CA ARG A 95 -14.17 -9.49 -2.22
C ARG A 95 -15.14 -9.66 -3.39
N ALA A 96 -16.10 -8.74 -3.53
CA ALA A 96 -17.04 -8.77 -4.63
C ALA A 96 -16.34 -8.54 -5.99
N ALA A 97 -15.40 -7.59 -6.07
CA ALA A 97 -14.62 -7.34 -7.28
C ALA A 97 -13.72 -8.53 -7.67
N ILE A 98 -13.09 -9.18 -6.69
CA ILE A 98 -12.33 -10.43 -6.87
C ILE A 98 -13.23 -11.52 -7.46
N ASN A 99 -14.41 -11.74 -6.87
CA ASN A 99 -15.35 -12.76 -7.33
C ASN A 99 -15.95 -12.48 -8.73
N ARG A 100 -15.89 -11.23 -9.20
CA ARG A 100 -16.26 -10.85 -10.58
C ARG A 100 -15.08 -10.91 -11.55
N GLY A 101 -13.87 -11.23 -11.07
CA GLY A 101 -12.66 -11.27 -11.90
C GLY A 101 -12.09 -9.89 -12.24
N GLU A 102 -12.55 -8.82 -11.58
CA GLU A 102 -12.07 -7.45 -11.84
C GLU A 102 -10.71 -7.19 -11.18
N VAL A 103 -10.42 -7.88 -10.08
CA VAL A 103 -9.15 -7.81 -9.34
C VAL A 103 -8.60 -9.23 -9.20
N MET A 104 -7.36 -9.44 -9.64
CA MET A 104 -6.69 -10.72 -9.42
C MET A 104 -6.29 -10.87 -7.96
N PHE A 105 -6.56 -12.02 -7.34
CA PHE A 105 -6.24 -12.24 -5.94
C PHE A 105 -5.38 -13.50 -5.76
N ILE A 106 -4.38 -13.41 -4.90
CA ILE A 106 -3.51 -14.53 -4.53
C ILE A 106 -3.43 -14.58 -3.01
N ASP A 107 -4.06 -15.58 -2.41
CA ASP A 107 -3.99 -15.87 -0.98
C ASP A 107 -2.83 -16.82 -0.67
N GLN A 108 -1.74 -16.24 -0.17
CA GLN A 108 -0.54 -16.99 0.18
C GLN A 108 -0.50 -17.29 1.68
N HIS A 109 0.25 -18.33 2.06
CA HIS A 109 0.70 -18.47 3.43
C HIS A 109 1.47 -17.20 3.84
N LEU A 110 1.01 -16.54 4.91
CA LEU A 110 1.52 -15.20 5.27
C LEU A 110 3.04 -15.17 5.53
N SER A 111 3.62 -16.29 5.94
CA SER A 111 5.06 -16.44 6.15
C SER A 111 5.88 -16.56 4.86
N GLU A 112 5.26 -16.90 3.73
CA GLU A 112 5.96 -17.25 2.50
C GLU A 112 6.06 -16.10 1.50
N THR A 113 5.20 -15.08 1.57
CA THR A 113 5.23 -13.92 0.67
C THR A 113 6.63 -13.29 0.62
N VAL A 114 7.26 -13.14 1.78
CA VAL A 114 8.62 -12.56 1.92
C VAL A 114 9.73 -13.52 1.48
N GLU A 115 9.51 -14.84 1.54
CA GLU A 115 10.45 -15.82 0.99
C GLU A 115 10.42 -15.77 -0.53
N GLN A 116 9.23 -15.69 -1.13
CA GLN A 116 9.06 -15.59 -2.58
C GLN A 116 9.62 -14.28 -3.15
N LEU A 117 9.47 -13.15 -2.44
CA LEU A 117 10.09 -11.88 -2.82
C LEU A 117 11.63 -11.99 -2.84
N ARG A 118 12.24 -12.44 -1.74
CA ARG A 118 13.72 -12.46 -1.63
C ARG A 118 14.38 -13.51 -2.54
N SER A 119 13.63 -14.54 -2.95
CA SER A 119 14.08 -15.56 -3.90
C SER A 119 13.73 -15.24 -5.35
N ASN A 120 13.16 -14.06 -5.63
CA ASN A 120 12.74 -13.61 -6.97
C ASN A 120 11.70 -14.51 -7.66
N GLN A 121 10.87 -15.19 -6.87
CA GLN A 121 9.75 -16.00 -7.39
C GLN A 121 8.53 -15.15 -7.72
N ILE A 122 8.42 -13.95 -7.12
CA ILE A 122 7.47 -12.91 -7.49
C ILE A 122 8.22 -11.60 -7.76
N GLY A 123 7.61 -10.70 -8.54
CA GLY A 123 8.23 -9.45 -8.97
C GLY A 123 8.67 -8.55 -7.80
N PRO A 124 9.66 -7.67 -8.01
CA PRO A 124 10.15 -6.75 -6.99
C PRO A 124 9.07 -5.74 -6.57
N ILE A 125 9.26 -5.11 -5.40
CA ILE A 125 8.45 -3.98 -4.96
C ILE A 125 9.05 -2.69 -5.50
N ASP A 126 8.27 -1.90 -6.24
CA ASP A 126 8.69 -0.60 -6.76
C ASP A 126 8.61 0.50 -5.68
N TYR A 127 7.54 0.48 -4.88
CA TYR A 127 7.34 1.42 -3.76
C TYR A 127 6.84 0.73 -2.50
N ALA A 128 7.39 1.13 -1.36
CA ALA A 128 6.92 0.73 -0.04
C ALA A 128 6.26 1.91 0.69
N VAL A 129 5.01 1.74 1.12
CA VAL A 129 4.26 2.72 1.91
C VAL A 129 4.05 2.15 3.32
N VAL A 130 4.81 2.67 4.28
CA VAL A 130 4.87 2.13 5.65
C VAL A 130 4.45 3.19 6.66
N GLU A 131 3.46 2.88 7.48
CA GLU A 131 3.09 3.69 8.65
C GLU A 131 4.16 3.58 9.74
N ALA A 132 4.61 4.72 10.27
CA ALA A 132 5.64 4.77 11.29
C ALA A 132 5.22 5.66 12.48
N LEU A 133 5.54 5.21 13.70
CA LEU A 133 5.35 6.01 14.91
C LEU A 133 6.42 7.10 15.07
N ALA A 134 7.63 6.81 14.58
CA ALA A 134 8.75 7.74 14.54
C ALA A 134 9.82 7.22 13.58
N ILE A 135 10.65 8.13 13.10
CA ILE A 135 11.93 7.87 12.46
C ILE A 135 13.02 8.26 13.46
N THR A 136 13.90 7.31 13.76
CA THR A 136 14.98 7.50 14.74
C THR A 136 16.05 8.44 14.21
N GLU A 137 17.01 8.81 15.05
CA GLU A 137 18.16 9.64 14.71
C GLU A 137 19.00 9.02 13.58
N SER A 138 19.09 7.68 13.53
CA SER A 138 19.74 6.93 12.46
C SER A 138 18.91 6.79 11.18
N GLY A 139 17.64 7.20 11.19
CA GLY A 139 16.72 7.04 10.06
C GLY A 139 15.90 5.75 10.09
N GLY A 140 15.98 5.00 11.19
CA GLY A 140 15.52 3.62 11.36
C GLY A 140 16.34 3.00 12.47
#